data_AF-A0AAA9STQ8-F1
#
_entry.id   AF-A0AAA9STQ8-F1
#
_cell.length_a   1.000
_cell.length_b   1.000
_cell.length_c   1.000
_cell.angle_alpha   90.00
_cell.angle_beta   90.00
_cell.angle_gamma   90.00
#
_symmetry.space_group_name_H-M   'P 1'
#
loop_
_entity.id
_entity.type
_entity.pdbx_description
1 polymer ?
#
loop_
_entity_poly.entity_id
_entity_poly.type
_entity_poly.pdbx_seq_one_letter_code
_entity_poly.pdbx_strand_id
1 'polypeptide(L)'
;MSAVLRKPKTFKLRSLHSEKKFGVAGRSCEEVLRKGCQRLQLPIPGSRLCLYEDGTELTGDYFWSAPDNSELVLLTAGQTWQGFVSDISRFLSVFQEPHAGVIQAARQLLWDERAPLRQKLLADLLGTVSENIAAETRAEDPPWFEGLESRFRSKSGYLRYSCESRIRSYLREVTSGASLVGAEAREEYLRLVGSMQQKLQAAQYNSSYFDRGAKAGRRLCTPEGWFSCQGPFDVDDCTSRHSINPYSNRESRVLFSTWNLDHVRKCYSSPSALAESMDTKEAQIRKNLQAEPPHKDILGFLPAWGAGSLCPCLPPRVSGCSAGWRILRPQPCPPWCRTFCMLPACWVGSSFSGCRSFAWLLGRWAVREFVGHSCSVKWLLPPLLVFCLALVS
;
A
#
# COMPACT_ATOMS: atom_id res chain seq x y z
N MET A 1 -50.84 23.78 -43.18
CA MET A 1 -50.42 22.38 -42.94
C MET A 1 -50.92 21.98 -41.56
N SER A 2 -51.63 20.85 -41.44
CA SER A 2 -52.14 20.41 -40.13
C SER A 2 -51.05 19.64 -39.40
N ALA A 3 -50.47 20.23 -38.35
CA ALA A 3 -49.50 19.54 -37.51
C ALA A 3 -50.21 18.41 -36.75
N VAL A 4 -49.80 17.17 -36.98
CA VAL A 4 -50.34 16.00 -36.28
C VAL A 4 -50.16 16.21 -34.77
N LEU A 5 -51.27 16.42 -34.06
CA LEU A 5 -51.28 16.73 -32.63
C LEU A 5 -50.81 15.51 -31.82
N ARG A 6 -49.49 15.39 -31.66
CA ARG A 6 -48.86 14.41 -30.78
C ARG A 6 -49.46 14.54 -29.37
N LYS A 7 -49.72 13.40 -28.73
CA LYS A 7 -50.22 13.36 -27.35
C LYS A 7 -49.28 14.15 -26.43
N PRO A 8 -49.78 14.93 -25.47
CA PRO A 8 -48.93 15.61 -24.49
C PRO A 8 -48.09 14.57 -23.74
N LYS A 9 -46.81 14.88 -23.58
CA LYS A 9 -45.85 14.02 -22.88
C LYS A 9 -45.91 14.30 -21.38
N THR A 10 -45.82 13.26 -20.57
CA THR A 10 -45.91 13.36 -19.11
C THR A 10 -44.52 13.24 -18.47
N PHE A 11 -44.30 13.99 -17.40
CA PHE A 11 -43.07 14.01 -16.62
C PHE A 11 -43.38 14.15 -15.12
N LYS A 12 -42.42 13.80 -14.28
CA LYS A 12 -42.47 14.02 -12.83
C LYS A 12 -41.46 15.09 -12.44
N LEU A 13 -41.92 16.30 -12.16
CA LEU A 13 -41.07 17.43 -11.83
C LEU A 13 -40.77 17.50 -10.33
N ARG A 14 -39.52 17.79 -9.96
CA ARG A 14 -39.09 18.14 -8.59
C ARG A 14 -38.22 19.39 -8.60
N SER A 15 -38.08 20.05 -7.45
CA SER A 15 -37.01 21.03 -7.23
C SER A 15 -35.77 20.35 -6.66
N LEU A 16 -34.60 20.98 -6.85
CA LEU A 16 -33.28 20.47 -6.47
C LEU A 16 -33.20 19.91 -5.03
N HIS A 17 -33.83 20.58 -4.05
CA HIS A 17 -33.75 20.22 -2.63
C HIS A 17 -35.01 19.53 -2.08
N SER A 18 -36.04 19.32 -2.90
CA SER A 18 -37.31 18.73 -2.44
C SER A 18 -37.47 17.29 -2.88
N GLU A 19 -38.03 16.46 -2.00
CA GLU A 19 -38.48 15.10 -2.30
C GLU A 19 -39.89 15.08 -2.94
N LYS A 20 -40.62 16.20 -2.88
CA LYS A 20 -41.96 16.31 -3.47
C LYS A 20 -41.87 16.35 -4.98
N LYS A 21 -42.55 15.39 -5.63
CA LYS A 21 -42.66 15.28 -7.09
C LYS A 21 -44.06 15.70 -7.54
N PHE A 22 -44.14 16.37 -8.69
CA PHE A 22 -45.38 16.87 -9.27
C PHE A 22 -45.54 16.34 -10.70
N GLY A 23 -46.66 15.71 -11.02
CA GLY A 23 -46.98 15.34 -12.39
C GLY A 23 -47.19 16.59 -13.24
N VAL A 24 -46.50 16.67 -14.38
CA VAL A 24 -46.65 17.75 -15.36
C VAL A 24 -46.75 17.14 -16.76
N ALA A 25 -47.65 17.70 -17.58
CA ALA A 25 -47.81 17.29 -18.97
C ALA A 25 -47.64 18.50 -19.90
N GLY A 26 -47.01 18.30 -21.05
CA GLY A 26 -46.80 19.36 -22.05
C GLY A 26 -46.46 18.81 -23.44
N ARG A 27 -46.47 19.69 -24.44
CA ARG A 27 -46.15 19.39 -25.85
C ARG A 27 -44.79 19.98 -26.28
N SER A 28 -44.19 20.85 -25.46
CA SER A 28 -42.83 21.37 -25.62
C SER A 28 -42.11 21.46 -24.27
N CYS A 29 -40.78 21.56 -24.31
CA CYS A 29 -39.98 21.79 -23.10
C CYS A 29 -40.37 23.10 -22.40
N GLU A 30 -40.56 24.18 -23.17
CA GLU A 30 -40.96 25.50 -22.65
C GLU A 30 -42.29 25.46 -21.89
N GLU A 31 -43.27 24.68 -22.37
CA GLU A 31 -44.56 24.51 -21.70
C GLU A 31 -44.39 23.79 -20.35
N VAL A 32 -43.55 22.75 -20.31
CA VAL A 32 -43.24 22.01 -19.08
C VAL A 32 -42.46 22.88 -18.10
N LEU A 33 -41.47 23.64 -18.57
CA LEU A 33 -40.67 24.57 -17.77
C LEU A 33 -41.57 25.66 -17.17
N ARG A 34 -42.42 26.30 -17.97
CA ARG A 34 -43.33 27.35 -17.50
C ARG A 34 -44.31 26.84 -16.45
N LYS A 35 -44.93 25.67 -16.66
CA LYS A 35 -45.80 25.02 -15.66
C LYS A 35 -45.03 24.68 -14.39
N GLY A 36 -43.79 24.23 -14.54
CA GLY A 36 -42.90 23.91 -13.42
C GLY A 36 -42.52 25.12 -12.57
N CYS A 37 -42.00 26.17 -13.20
CA CYS A 37 -41.68 27.45 -12.57
C CYS A 37 -42.89 28.01 -11.82
N GLN A 38 -44.07 28.04 -12.45
CA GLN A 38 -45.30 28.50 -11.82
C GLN A 38 -45.69 27.64 -10.60
N ARG A 39 -45.59 26.31 -10.69
CA ARG A 39 -46.00 25.38 -9.62
C ARG A 39 -45.04 25.39 -8.42
N LEU A 40 -43.76 25.64 -8.66
CA LEU A 40 -42.67 25.68 -7.68
C LEU A 40 -42.33 27.11 -7.20
N GLN A 41 -42.99 28.14 -7.75
CA GLN A 41 -42.75 29.56 -7.47
C GLN A 41 -41.30 30.00 -7.77
N LEU A 42 -40.74 29.53 -8.89
CA LEU A 42 -39.38 29.81 -9.34
C LEU A 42 -39.38 30.75 -10.56
N PRO A 43 -38.35 31.60 -10.74
CA PRO A 43 -38.22 32.45 -11.92
C PRO A 43 -38.14 31.60 -13.19
N ILE A 44 -38.66 32.12 -14.31
CA ILE A 44 -38.47 31.50 -15.64
C ILE A 44 -37.11 31.88 -16.25
N PRO A 45 -36.64 33.15 -16.21
CA PRO A 45 -35.34 33.53 -16.77
C PRO A 45 -34.19 32.78 -16.11
N GLY A 46 -33.32 32.16 -16.91
CA GLY A 46 -32.18 31.38 -16.44
C GLY A 46 -32.53 30.02 -15.80
N SER A 47 -33.81 29.63 -15.77
CA SER A 47 -34.22 28.31 -15.30
C SER A 47 -34.24 27.27 -16.42
N ARG A 48 -33.88 26.04 -16.09
CA ARG A 48 -33.80 24.91 -17.03
C ARG A 48 -34.26 23.60 -16.40
N LEU A 49 -34.53 22.62 -17.25
CA LEU A 49 -34.97 21.27 -16.87
C LEU A 49 -33.86 20.27 -17.17
N CYS A 50 -33.50 19.44 -16.20
CA CYS A 50 -32.57 18.34 -16.38
C CYS A 50 -33.24 17.02 -15.99
N LEU A 51 -32.86 15.91 -16.63
CA LEU A 51 -33.21 14.57 -16.15
C LEU A 51 -32.63 14.34 -14.74
N TYR A 52 -33.41 13.70 -13.87
CA TYR A 52 -32.98 13.40 -12.50
C TYR A 52 -31.89 12.33 -12.43
N GLU A 53 -31.85 11.40 -13.39
CA GLU A 53 -30.96 10.24 -13.39
C GLU A 53 -29.49 10.60 -13.65
N ASP A 54 -29.22 11.38 -14.70
CA ASP A 54 -27.87 11.67 -15.23
C ASP A 54 -27.51 13.17 -15.26
N GLY A 55 -28.50 14.07 -15.16
CA GLY A 55 -28.30 15.51 -15.31
C GLY A 55 -28.46 16.06 -16.73
N THR A 56 -28.77 15.22 -17.72
CA THR A 56 -28.93 15.64 -19.12
C THR A 56 -30.01 16.71 -19.25
N GLU A 57 -29.68 17.85 -19.86
CA GLU A 57 -30.62 18.95 -20.06
C GLU A 57 -31.70 18.59 -21.08
N LEU A 58 -32.96 18.82 -20.72
CA LEU A 58 -34.11 18.58 -21.56
C LEU A 58 -34.24 19.73 -22.58
N THR A 59 -33.57 19.62 -23.71
CA THR A 59 -33.72 20.57 -24.82
C THR A 59 -34.98 20.28 -25.65
N GLY A 60 -35.33 21.19 -26.58
CA GLY A 60 -36.44 20.97 -27.52
C GLY A 60 -36.26 19.71 -28.37
N ASP A 61 -35.02 19.43 -28.79
CA ASP A 61 -34.68 18.28 -29.62
C ASP A 61 -34.78 16.96 -28.84
N TYR A 62 -34.32 16.96 -27.59
CA TYR A 62 -34.37 15.79 -26.71
C TYR A 62 -35.76 15.55 -26.08
N PHE A 63 -36.65 16.55 -26.12
CA PHE A 63 -37.98 16.49 -25.49
C PHE A 63 -38.79 15.26 -25.90
N TRP A 64 -38.78 14.91 -27.20
CA TRP A 64 -39.55 13.76 -27.70
C TRP A 64 -38.86 12.42 -27.51
N SER A 65 -37.52 12.36 -27.38
CA SER A 65 -36.76 11.12 -27.17
C SER A 65 -36.68 10.63 -25.73
N ALA A 66 -36.91 11.49 -24.72
CA ALA A 66 -36.99 11.06 -23.33
C ALA A 66 -38.07 9.96 -23.11
N PRO A 67 -37.99 9.12 -22.09
CA PRO A 67 -39.13 8.25 -21.72
C PRO A 67 -40.37 9.03 -21.24
N ASP A 68 -41.55 8.42 -21.32
CA ASP A 68 -42.76 8.94 -20.68
C ASP A 68 -42.67 8.75 -19.15
N ASN A 69 -43.12 9.75 -18.40
CA ASN A 69 -43.03 9.85 -16.94
C ASN A 69 -41.60 9.94 -16.37
N SER A 70 -40.61 10.29 -17.19
CA SER A 70 -39.25 10.64 -16.73
C SER A 70 -39.27 11.69 -15.62
N GLU A 71 -38.35 11.55 -14.67
CA GLU A 71 -38.19 12.48 -13.57
C GLU A 71 -37.29 13.65 -13.98
N LEU A 72 -37.76 14.88 -13.73
CA LEU A 72 -37.10 16.13 -14.09
C LEU A 72 -36.80 16.97 -12.85
N VAL A 73 -35.59 17.50 -12.77
CA VAL A 73 -35.19 18.52 -11.80
C VAL A 73 -35.29 19.89 -12.47
N LEU A 74 -36.01 20.82 -11.84
CA LEU A 74 -35.99 22.22 -12.22
C LEU A 74 -34.86 22.94 -11.48
N LEU A 75 -33.95 23.54 -12.25
CA LEU A 75 -32.80 24.31 -11.77
C LEU A 75 -32.98 25.78 -12.12
N THR A 76 -32.67 26.68 -11.18
CA THR A 76 -32.56 28.12 -11.45
C THR A 76 -31.14 28.50 -11.90
N ALA A 77 -30.94 29.77 -12.27
CA ALA A 77 -29.61 30.31 -12.57
C ALA A 77 -28.60 30.00 -11.44
N GLY A 78 -27.38 29.61 -11.83
CA GLY A 78 -26.30 29.23 -10.90
C GLY A 78 -26.41 27.82 -10.29
N GLN A 79 -27.55 27.14 -10.39
CA GLN A 79 -27.69 25.76 -9.89
C GLN A 79 -27.20 24.73 -10.91
N THR A 80 -26.75 23.58 -10.42
CA THR A 80 -26.24 22.44 -11.21
C THR A 80 -26.81 21.12 -10.70
N TRP A 81 -26.98 20.16 -11.60
CA TRP A 81 -27.38 18.78 -11.30
C TRP A 81 -26.56 17.83 -12.17
N GLN A 82 -26.01 16.77 -11.58
CA GLN A 82 -25.17 15.77 -12.26
C GLN A 82 -25.73 14.35 -12.04
N GLY A 83 -27.06 14.23 -12.06
CA GLY A 83 -27.73 12.97 -11.78
C GLY A 83 -27.54 12.50 -10.34
N PHE A 84 -27.63 11.20 -10.12
CA PHE A 84 -27.46 10.57 -8.80
C PHE A 84 -26.12 10.90 -8.11
N VAL A 85 -25.09 11.31 -8.86
CA VAL A 85 -23.80 11.77 -8.30
C VAL A 85 -23.98 12.98 -7.38
N SER A 86 -24.93 13.87 -7.69
CA SER A 86 -25.25 15.03 -6.84
C SER A 86 -25.90 14.62 -5.51
N ASP A 87 -26.78 13.62 -5.50
CA ASP A 87 -27.35 13.08 -4.25
C ASP A 87 -26.29 12.38 -3.39
N ILE A 88 -25.40 11.58 -4.01
CA ILE A 88 -24.27 10.94 -3.30
C ILE A 88 -23.33 12.00 -2.72
N SER A 89 -22.99 13.04 -3.49
CA SER A 89 -22.12 14.13 -3.03
C SER A 89 -22.75 14.88 -1.85
N ARG A 90 -24.06 15.18 -1.92
CA ARG A 90 -24.81 15.78 -0.82
C ARG A 90 -24.83 14.89 0.41
N PHE A 91 -25.06 13.59 0.25
CA PHE A 91 -25.00 12.62 1.35
C PHE A 91 -23.61 12.62 2.02
N LEU A 92 -22.53 12.52 1.24
CA LEU A 92 -21.16 12.50 1.77
C LEU A 92 -20.78 13.80 2.49
N SER A 93 -21.24 14.96 2.02
CA SER A 93 -20.95 16.25 2.69
C SER A 93 -21.51 16.35 4.12
N VAL A 94 -22.61 15.65 4.43
CA VAL A 94 -23.21 15.62 5.79
C VAL A 94 -22.31 14.89 6.80
N PHE A 95 -21.37 14.06 6.33
CA PHE A 95 -20.46 13.28 7.18
C PHE A 95 -19.03 13.82 7.24
N GLN A 96 -18.72 14.91 6.51
CA GLN A 96 -17.42 15.58 6.63
C GLN A 96 -17.27 16.29 7.99
N GLU A 97 -18.36 16.85 8.51
CA GLU A 97 -18.48 17.32 9.89
C GLU A 97 -19.68 16.62 10.56
N PRO A 98 -19.48 15.46 11.20
CA PRO A 98 -20.58 14.69 11.79
C PRO A 98 -21.34 15.45 12.88
N HIS A 99 -22.48 16.06 12.53
CA HIS A 99 -23.38 16.63 13.52
C HIS A 99 -23.97 15.52 14.41
N ALA A 100 -23.96 15.73 15.74
CA ALA A 100 -24.46 14.77 16.71
C ALA A 100 -25.91 14.29 16.43
N GLY A 101 -26.75 15.17 15.87
CA GLY A 101 -28.12 14.82 15.45
C GLY A 101 -28.18 13.78 14.33
N VAL A 102 -27.21 13.74 13.42
CA VAL A 102 -27.12 12.73 12.35
C VAL A 102 -26.75 11.37 12.93
N ILE A 103 -25.81 11.34 13.88
CA ILE A 103 -25.43 10.11 14.61
C ILE A 103 -26.62 9.58 15.40
N GLN A 104 -27.38 10.45 16.07
CA GLN A 104 -28.59 10.09 16.81
C GLN A 104 -29.68 9.52 15.87
N ALA A 105 -29.95 10.20 14.75
CA ALA A 105 -30.93 9.73 13.76
C ALA A 105 -30.53 8.38 13.15
N ALA A 106 -29.26 8.18 12.83
CA ALA A 106 -28.76 6.89 12.31
C ALA A 106 -28.87 5.76 13.34
N ARG A 107 -28.65 6.04 14.65
CA ARG A 107 -28.88 5.06 15.74
C ARG A 107 -30.36 4.69 15.89
N GLN A 108 -31.26 5.67 15.78
CA GLN A 108 -32.71 5.43 15.81
C GLN A 108 -33.15 4.59 14.60
N LEU A 109 -32.70 4.93 13.40
CA LEU A 109 -32.98 4.16 12.19
C LEU A 109 -32.46 2.71 12.29
N LEU A 110 -31.25 2.50 12.83
CA LEU A 110 -30.70 1.15 12.99
C LEU A 110 -31.51 0.28 13.97
N TRP A 111 -32.12 0.88 15.00
CA TRP A 111 -32.93 0.17 15.99
C TRP A 111 -34.21 -0.43 15.41
N ASP A 112 -34.90 0.31 14.55
CA ASP A 112 -36.17 -0.13 13.94
C ASP A 112 -35.98 -0.90 12.62
N GLU A 113 -34.80 -0.79 11.99
CA GLU A 113 -34.50 -1.42 10.70
C GLU A 113 -34.45 -2.96 10.80
N ARG A 114 -35.03 -3.65 9.81
CA ARG A 114 -35.11 -5.12 9.76
C ARG A 114 -34.45 -5.74 8.52
N ALA A 115 -34.18 -4.96 7.48
CA ALA A 115 -33.53 -5.47 6.28
C ALA A 115 -32.01 -5.62 6.53
N PRO A 116 -31.41 -6.82 6.43
CA PRO A 116 -30.02 -7.06 6.85
C PRO A 116 -28.98 -6.18 6.13
N LEU A 117 -29.19 -5.89 4.85
CA LEU A 117 -28.32 -5.00 4.08
C LEU A 117 -28.37 -3.54 4.60
N ARG A 118 -29.57 -3.07 4.99
CA ARG A 118 -29.76 -1.70 5.49
C ARG A 118 -29.24 -1.57 6.92
N GLN A 119 -29.43 -2.58 7.77
CA GLN A 119 -28.77 -2.68 9.08
C GLN A 119 -27.24 -2.61 8.93
N LYS A 120 -26.66 -3.39 8.02
CA LYS A 120 -25.22 -3.37 7.77
C LYS A 120 -24.73 -1.98 7.35
N LEU A 121 -25.37 -1.36 6.35
CA LEU A 121 -24.98 -0.02 5.88
C LEU A 121 -25.08 1.05 6.99
N LEU A 122 -26.10 0.99 7.82
CA LEU A 122 -26.26 1.89 8.98
C LEU A 122 -25.22 1.63 10.07
N ALA A 123 -24.88 0.37 10.34
CA ALA A 123 -23.85 0.00 11.32
C ALA A 123 -22.44 0.39 10.85
N ASP A 124 -22.10 0.12 9.58
CA ASP A 124 -20.83 0.51 8.95
C ASP A 124 -20.69 2.05 8.99
N LEU A 125 -21.74 2.79 8.60
CA LEU A 125 -21.79 4.26 8.68
C LEU A 125 -21.59 4.76 10.12
N LEU A 126 -22.31 4.19 11.09
CA LEU A 126 -22.20 4.55 12.51
C LEU A 126 -20.80 4.31 13.08
N GLY A 127 -20.12 3.27 12.61
CA GLY A 127 -18.71 2.99 12.94
C GLY A 127 -17.76 4.07 12.44
N THR A 128 -17.99 4.61 11.24
CA THR A 128 -17.19 5.71 10.66
C THR A 128 -17.50 7.08 11.26
N VAL A 129 -18.75 7.35 11.68
CA VAL A 129 -19.11 8.70 12.19
C VAL A 129 -19.01 8.83 13.71
N SER A 130 -18.96 7.73 14.46
CA SER A 130 -18.78 7.73 15.92
C SER A 130 -17.29 7.71 16.34
N GLU A 131 -16.40 8.21 15.49
CA GLU A 131 -14.96 8.16 15.69
C GLU A 131 -14.44 9.29 16.60
N ASN A 132 -13.41 9.01 17.40
CA ASN A 132 -12.73 9.97 18.25
C ASN A 132 -11.24 10.06 17.89
N ILE A 133 -10.94 10.37 16.63
CA ILE A 133 -9.56 10.47 16.11
C ILE A 133 -8.75 11.51 16.92
N ALA A 134 -9.35 12.65 17.26
CA ALA A 134 -8.64 13.76 17.90
C ALA A 134 -8.07 13.41 19.29
N ALA A 135 -8.77 12.57 20.07
CA ALA A 135 -8.25 12.08 21.34
C ALA A 135 -6.98 11.24 21.15
N GLU A 136 -6.01 11.46 22.02
CA GLU A 136 -4.71 10.79 22.03
C GLU A 136 -4.46 10.00 23.32
N THR A 137 -5.00 10.45 24.46
CA THR A 137 -4.75 9.79 25.75
C THR A 137 -5.88 8.86 26.20
N ARG A 138 -5.55 7.94 27.10
CA ARG A 138 -6.50 7.00 27.73
C ARG A 138 -7.53 7.67 28.63
N ALA A 139 -7.31 8.93 29.02
CA ALA A 139 -8.29 9.72 29.76
C ALA A 139 -9.32 10.36 28.82
N GLU A 140 -8.90 10.79 27.62
CA GLU A 140 -9.77 11.39 26.60
C GLU A 140 -10.66 10.35 25.88
N ASP A 141 -10.14 9.14 25.67
CA ASP A 141 -10.86 8.06 24.96
C ASP A 141 -10.63 6.69 25.62
N PRO A 142 -11.23 6.42 26.81
CA PRO A 142 -11.10 5.13 27.47
C PRO A 142 -11.55 3.91 26.63
N PRO A 143 -12.68 3.95 25.87
CA PRO A 143 -13.13 2.83 25.05
C PRO A 143 -12.10 2.35 24.03
N TRP A 144 -11.35 3.27 23.42
CA TRP A 144 -10.26 2.89 22.51
C TRP A 144 -9.20 2.01 23.17
N PHE A 145 -8.95 2.11 24.48
CA PHE A 145 -7.92 1.32 25.19
C PHE A 145 -8.47 0.02 25.82
N GLU A 146 -9.72 -0.34 25.57
CA GLU A 146 -10.26 -1.62 26.03
C GLU A 146 -9.43 -2.81 25.50
N GLY A 147 -9.21 -3.79 26.38
CA GLY A 147 -8.35 -4.95 26.11
C GLY A 147 -6.84 -4.68 26.14
N LEU A 148 -6.38 -3.44 26.36
CA LEU A 148 -4.94 -3.13 26.49
C LEU A 148 -4.48 -3.06 27.93
N GLU A 149 -3.25 -3.52 28.16
CA GLU A 149 -2.53 -3.39 29.42
C GLU A 149 -2.51 -1.94 29.95
N SER A 150 -2.50 -1.78 31.27
CA SER A 150 -2.53 -0.47 31.95
C SER A 150 -1.33 0.43 31.64
N ARG A 151 -0.21 -0.13 31.17
CA ARG A 151 0.99 0.63 30.74
C ARG A 151 0.75 1.54 29.53
N PHE A 152 -0.21 1.21 28.66
CA PHE A 152 -0.51 2.04 27.50
C PHE A 152 -1.38 3.23 27.92
N ARG A 153 -0.83 4.44 27.78
CA ARG A 153 -1.47 5.71 28.16
C ARG A 153 -1.85 6.61 26.98
N SER A 154 -1.26 6.39 25.81
CA SER A 154 -1.57 7.11 24.57
C SER A 154 -1.69 6.19 23.36
N LYS A 155 -2.47 6.61 22.35
CA LYS A 155 -2.76 5.83 21.14
C LYS A 155 -1.48 5.62 20.32
N SER A 156 -0.70 6.68 20.13
CA SER A 156 0.60 6.66 19.46
C SER A 156 1.61 5.78 20.19
N GLY A 157 1.58 5.77 21.54
CA GLY A 157 2.43 4.90 22.35
C GLY A 157 2.15 3.41 22.13
N TYR A 158 0.87 3.02 22.05
CA TYR A 158 0.50 1.64 21.69
C TYR A 158 0.85 1.30 20.24
N LEU A 159 0.60 2.21 19.29
CA LEU A 159 0.86 1.96 17.88
C LEU A 159 2.36 1.88 17.55
N ARG A 160 3.21 2.66 18.24
CA ARG A 160 4.67 2.45 18.25
C ARG A 160 5.04 1.03 18.71
N TYR A 161 4.55 0.62 19.88
CA TYR A 161 4.79 -0.73 20.41
C TYR A 161 4.32 -1.84 19.44
N SER A 162 3.16 -1.64 18.80
CA SER A 162 2.61 -2.56 17.79
C SER A 162 3.54 -2.68 16.57
N CYS A 163 4.06 -1.55 16.08
CA CYS A 163 5.04 -1.51 14.98
C CYS A 163 6.33 -2.27 15.34
N GLU A 164 6.92 -1.94 16.50
CA GLU A 164 8.13 -2.60 16.99
C GLU A 164 7.93 -4.11 17.16
N SER A 165 6.75 -4.53 17.63
CA SER A 165 6.43 -5.94 17.85
C SER A 165 6.39 -6.74 16.55
N ARG A 166 5.90 -6.14 15.45
CA ARG A 166 5.96 -6.75 14.11
C ARG A 166 7.39 -6.89 13.62
N ILE A 167 8.18 -5.83 13.72
CA ILE A 167 9.58 -5.81 13.25
C ILE A 167 10.47 -6.74 14.08
N ARG A 168 10.20 -6.87 15.40
CA ARG A 168 10.79 -7.92 16.24
C ARG A 168 10.36 -9.33 15.83
N SER A 169 9.16 -9.52 15.28
CA SER A 169 8.76 -10.82 14.73
C SER A 169 9.59 -11.21 13.50
N TYR A 170 9.71 -10.30 12.53
CA TYR A 170 10.54 -10.53 11.35
C TYR A 170 12.01 -10.80 11.73
N LEU A 171 12.55 -10.10 12.74
CA LEU A 171 13.88 -10.40 13.26
C LEU A 171 13.96 -11.82 13.86
N ARG A 172 12.96 -12.28 14.63
CA ARG A 172 12.92 -13.66 15.16
C ARG A 172 12.82 -14.71 14.05
N GLU A 173 12.09 -14.43 12.97
CA GLU A 173 11.99 -15.29 11.78
C GLU A 173 13.33 -15.37 11.03
N VAL A 174 14.07 -14.27 10.93
CA VAL A 174 15.45 -14.30 10.41
C VAL A 174 16.38 -15.08 11.36
N THR A 175 16.32 -14.85 12.68
CA THR A 175 17.13 -15.61 13.65
C THR A 175 16.82 -17.12 13.59
N SER A 176 15.56 -17.53 13.42
CA SER A 176 15.20 -18.96 13.30
C SER A 176 15.70 -19.59 11.98
N GLY A 177 15.92 -18.77 10.96
CA GLY A 177 16.57 -19.13 9.70
C GLY A 177 18.00 -19.67 9.85
N ALA A 178 18.65 -19.45 11.00
CA ALA A 178 19.94 -20.08 11.33
C ALA A 178 19.88 -21.61 11.43
N SER A 179 18.70 -22.23 11.35
CA SER A 179 18.53 -23.69 11.19
C SER A 179 18.68 -24.19 9.75
N LEU A 180 18.61 -23.29 8.76
CA LEU A 180 18.71 -23.56 7.33
C LEU A 180 20.16 -23.44 6.80
N VAL A 181 21.08 -22.96 7.64
CA VAL A 181 22.49 -22.68 7.30
C VAL A 181 23.36 -23.88 7.67
N GLY A 182 24.40 -24.15 6.87
CA GLY A 182 25.42 -25.15 7.20
C GLY A 182 26.05 -24.92 8.57
N ALA A 183 26.47 -25.99 9.26
CA ALA A 183 27.01 -25.90 10.62
C ALA A 183 28.26 -25.00 10.72
N GLU A 184 29.06 -24.93 9.64
CA GLU A 184 30.28 -24.13 9.53
C GLU A 184 29.96 -22.62 9.34
N ALA A 185 29.07 -22.25 8.41
CA ALA A 185 28.61 -20.86 8.22
C ALA A 185 27.67 -20.31 9.33
N ARG A 186 27.15 -21.16 10.23
CA ARG A 186 26.12 -20.80 11.21
C ARG A 186 26.53 -19.71 12.22
N GLU A 187 27.79 -19.72 12.66
CA GLU A 187 28.30 -18.70 13.60
C GLU A 187 28.33 -17.31 12.94
N GLU A 188 28.86 -17.25 11.72
CA GLU A 188 28.90 -16.01 10.93
C GLU A 188 27.49 -15.50 10.61
N TYR A 189 26.51 -16.39 10.38
CA TYR A 189 25.11 -16.00 10.18
C TYR A 189 24.55 -15.31 11.43
N LEU A 190 24.76 -15.90 12.60
CA LEU A 190 24.31 -15.32 13.87
C LEU A 190 25.03 -14.00 14.18
N ARG A 191 26.31 -13.85 13.81
CA ARG A 191 27.06 -12.58 13.91
C ARG A 191 26.47 -11.48 13.02
N LEU A 192 26.06 -11.81 11.79
CA LEU A 192 25.38 -10.89 10.87
C LEU A 192 23.98 -10.51 11.39
N VAL A 193 23.19 -11.48 11.88
CA VAL A 193 21.88 -11.22 12.48
C VAL A 193 21.99 -10.36 13.75
N GLY A 194 23.01 -10.59 14.59
CA GLY A 194 23.31 -9.71 15.73
C GLY A 194 23.63 -8.28 15.31
N SER A 195 24.35 -8.11 14.21
CA SER A 195 24.63 -6.78 13.62
C SER A 195 23.36 -6.10 13.08
N MET A 196 22.43 -6.87 12.50
CA MET A 196 21.10 -6.36 12.11
C MET A 196 20.26 -5.96 13.32
N GLN A 197 20.28 -6.76 14.39
CA GLN A 197 19.60 -6.45 15.65
C GLN A 197 20.11 -5.13 16.25
N GLN A 198 21.42 -4.91 16.32
CA GLN A 198 22.00 -3.66 16.82
C GLN A 198 21.52 -2.43 16.01
N LYS A 199 21.51 -2.54 14.67
CA LYS A 199 20.99 -1.47 13.79
C LYS A 199 19.49 -1.22 14.02
N LEU A 200 18.70 -2.27 14.19
CA LEU A 200 17.26 -2.15 14.51
C LEU A 200 17.05 -1.52 15.90
N GLN A 201 17.83 -1.89 16.91
CA GLN A 201 17.77 -1.29 18.25
C GLN A 201 18.11 0.21 18.22
N ALA A 202 19.17 0.60 17.51
CA ALA A 202 19.53 2.00 17.30
C ALA A 202 18.43 2.81 16.56
N ALA A 203 17.69 2.15 15.66
CA ALA A 203 16.54 2.71 14.97
C ALA A 203 15.20 2.55 15.72
N GLN A 204 15.20 2.12 16.99
CA GLN A 204 14.01 1.86 17.81
C GLN A 204 13.00 0.92 17.12
N TYR A 205 13.50 -0.11 16.42
CA TYR A 205 12.74 -1.04 15.59
C TYR A 205 11.77 -0.32 14.63
N ASN A 206 12.14 0.87 14.15
CA ASN A 206 11.34 1.78 13.32
C ASN A 206 9.92 2.06 13.84
N SER A 207 9.75 2.11 15.16
CA SER A 207 8.46 2.37 15.83
C SER A 207 7.66 3.55 15.26
N SER A 208 8.37 4.57 14.77
CA SER A 208 7.81 5.79 14.17
C SER A 208 6.88 5.54 12.98
N TYR A 209 6.95 4.40 12.29
CA TYR A 209 6.11 4.14 11.12
C TYR A 209 4.62 4.19 11.43
N PHE A 210 4.20 3.78 12.63
CA PHE A 210 2.79 3.84 13.03
C PHE A 210 2.44 5.05 13.90
N ASP A 211 3.41 5.88 14.26
CA ASP A 211 3.23 7.07 15.10
C ASP A 211 2.83 8.28 14.26
N ARG A 212 1.59 8.78 14.46
CA ARG A 212 1.11 9.97 13.75
C ARG A 212 1.86 11.25 14.14
N GLY A 213 2.39 11.32 15.37
CA GLY A 213 3.19 12.45 15.87
C GLY A 213 4.66 12.43 15.43
N ALA A 214 5.13 11.39 14.73
CA ALA A 214 6.49 11.36 14.19
C ALA A 214 6.67 12.34 13.01
N LYS A 215 7.93 12.52 12.57
CA LYS A 215 8.25 13.38 11.41
C LYS A 215 7.72 12.78 10.11
N ALA A 216 7.32 13.62 9.15
CA ALA A 216 6.69 13.20 7.89
C ALA A 216 7.45 12.08 7.13
N GLY A 217 8.78 12.15 7.03
CA GLY A 217 9.60 11.09 6.40
C GLY A 217 9.89 9.86 7.27
N ARG A 218 9.22 9.70 8.42
CA ARG A 218 9.44 8.62 9.41
C ARG A 218 8.18 7.82 9.74
N ARG A 219 7.02 8.23 9.22
CA ARG A 219 5.69 7.65 9.48
C ARG A 219 5.00 7.25 8.18
N LEU A 220 4.09 6.29 8.25
CA LEU A 220 3.36 5.75 7.10
C LEU A 220 1.91 6.28 7.01
N CYS A 221 1.58 7.28 7.83
CA CYS A 221 0.24 7.87 7.94
C CYS A 221 0.23 9.40 7.89
N THR A 222 -0.95 9.98 7.69
CA THR A 222 -1.20 11.44 7.77
C THR A 222 -1.10 11.96 9.21
N PRO A 223 -1.04 13.29 9.49
CA PRO A 223 -0.96 13.82 10.87
C PRO A 223 -2.09 13.34 11.78
N GLU A 224 -3.24 13.03 11.20
CA GLU A 224 -4.45 12.57 11.89
C GLU A 224 -4.44 11.05 12.13
N GLY A 225 -3.54 10.32 11.48
CA GLY A 225 -3.35 8.88 11.64
C GLY A 225 -3.92 8.00 10.52
N TRP A 226 -4.30 8.56 9.37
CA TRP A 226 -4.79 7.78 8.22
C TRP A 226 -3.65 7.04 7.52
N PHE A 227 -3.78 5.71 7.40
CA PHE A 227 -2.93 4.85 6.57
C PHE A 227 -3.64 4.53 5.27
N SER A 228 -2.89 4.55 4.17
CA SER A 228 -3.37 4.14 2.83
C SER A 228 -2.69 2.84 2.42
N CYS A 229 -3.47 1.91 1.88
CA CYS A 229 -2.93 0.69 1.30
C CYS A 229 -2.15 1.02 0.02
N GLN A 230 -0.94 0.47 -0.11
CA GLN A 230 -0.05 0.67 -1.26
C GLN A 230 -0.18 -0.47 -2.29
N GLY A 231 -1.30 -1.19 -2.24
CA GLY A 231 -1.66 -2.25 -3.18
C GLY A 231 -0.92 -3.58 -2.97
N PRO A 232 -1.34 -4.64 -3.68
CA PRO A 232 -0.57 -5.88 -3.85
C PRO A 232 0.89 -5.62 -4.27
N PHE A 233 1.82 -6.53 -3.92
CA PHE A 233 3.26 -6.34 -4.10
C PHE A 233 3.71 -5.99 -5.54
N ASP A 234 2.92 -6.36 -6.54
CA ASP A 234 3.16 -6.27 -7.98
C ASP A 234 2.51 -5.08 -8.72
N VAL A 235 1.64 -4.31 -8.06
CA VAL A 235 0.99 -3.10 -8.64
C VAL A 235 1.37 -1.82 -7.89
N ASP A 236 1.47 -0.68 -8.56
CA ASP A 236 1.97 0.54 -7.91
C ASP A 236 1.01 1.13 -6.85
N ASP A 237 -0.30 0.94 -7.01
CA ASP A 237 -1.34 1.52 -6.16
C ASP A 237 -2.46 0.53 -5.79
N CYS A 238 -3.17 0.81 -4.68
CA CYS A 238 -4.38 0.07 -4.33
C CYS A 238 -5.60 0.55 -5.14
N THR A 239 -6.04 -0.25 -6.12
CA THR A 239 -7.25 0.03 -6.93
C THR A 239 -8.50 0.25 -6.09
N SER A 240 -8.70 -0.54 -5.02
CA SER A 240 -9.80 -0.40 -4.07
C SER A 240 -9.67 0.80 -3.12
N ARG A 241 -8.56 1.55 -3.17
CA ARG A 241 -8.25 2.70 -2.30
C ARG A 241 -8.46 2.43 -0.80
N HIS A 242 -8.12 1.22 -0.34
CA HIS A 242 -8.28 0.87 1.07
C HIS A 242 -7.51 1.85 1.97
N SER A 243 -8.19 2.37 2.99
CA SER A 243 -7.63 3.23 4.02
C SER A 243 -8.14 2.82 5.40
N ILE A 244 -7.37 3.13 6.44
CA ILE A 244 -7.77 2.88 7.83
C ILE A 244 -7.14 3.93 8.75
N ASN A 245 -7.86 4.31 9.80
CA ASN A 245 -7.30 5.10 10.89
C ASN A 245 -7.37 4.31 12.21
N PRO A 246 -6.30 3.63 12.64
CA PRO A 246 -6.30 2.87 13.90
C PRO A 246 -6.41 3.76 15.14
N TYR A 247 -6.32 5.08 15.02
CA TYR A 247 -6.58 6.03 16.10
C TYR A 247 -8.08 6.33 16.31
N SER A 248 -8.95 5.93 15.37
CA SER A 248 -10.33 6.41 15.33
C SER A 248 -11.25 5.78 16.36
N ASN A 249 -11.22 4.45 16.47
CA ASN A 249 -12.01 3.66 17.41
C ASN A 249 -11.33 2.30 17.70
N ARG A 250 -11.88 1.56 18.67
CA ARG A 250 -11.36 0.27 19.14
C ARG A 250 -11.35 -0.79 18.03
N GLU A 251 -12.38 -0.81 17.19
CA GLU A 251 -12.58 -1.75 16.10
C GLU A 251 -11.56 -1.54 14.99
N SER A 252 -11.33 -0.30 14.56
CA SER A 252 -10.29 0.10 13.61
C SER A 252 -8.89 -0.25 14.11
N ARG A 253 -8.60 -0.06 15.40
CA ARG A 253 -7.34 -0.50 16.03
C ARG A 253 -7.17 -2.03 15.95
N VAL A 254 -8.24 -2.80 16.17
CA VAL A 254 -8.21 -4.27 16.06
C VAL A 254 -8.09 -4.71 14.59
N LEU A 255 -8.84 -4.10 13.66
CA LEU A 255 -8.75 -4.37 12.23
C LEU A 255 -7.36 -4.05 11.67
N PHE A 256 -6.67 -3.03 12.19
CA PHE A 256 -5.29 -2.74 11.81
C PHE A 256 -4.30 -3.88 12.14
N SER A 257 -4.66 -4.85 12.99
CA SER A 257 -3.87 -6.07 13.17
C SER A 257 -3.83 -6.98 11.93
N THR A 258 -4.83 -6.89 11.04
CA THR A 258 -4.88 -7.67 9.77
C THR A 258 -4.20 -6.96 8.60
N TRP A 259 -3.88 -5.67 8.76
CA TRP A 259 -3.08 -4.91 7.79
C TRP A 259 -1.62 -5.33 7.87
N ASN A 260 -1.01 -5.71 6.75
CA ASN A 260 0.33 -6.28 6.71
C ASN A 260 1.39 -5.24 6.30
N LEU A 261 2.58 -5.39 6.90
CA LEU A 261 3.82 -4.81 6.37
C LEU A 261 4.42 -5.84 5.41
N ASP A 262 3.80 -5.97 4.24
CA ASP A 262 4.19 -6.99 3.27
C ASP A 262 5.58 -6.71 2.67
N HIS A 263 6.33 -7.78 2.46
CA HIS A 263 7.67 -7.73 1.93
C HIS A 263 7.58 -7.96 0.42
N VAL A 264 7.92 -6.96 -0.38
CA VAL A 264 7.94 -7.12 -1.85
C VAL A 264 8.87 -8.27 -2.21
N ARG A 265 8.28 -9.38 -2.69
CA ARG A 265 8.91 -10.71 -2.80
C ARG A 265 10.14 -10.79 -3.74
N LYS A 266 10.50 -9.68 -4.40
CA LYS A 266 11.77 -9.51 -5.13
C LYS A 266 13.00 -9.33 -4.22
N CYS A 267 12.83 -9.22 -2.91
CA CYS A 267 13.96 -9.16 -1.99
C CYS A 267 14.73 -10.48 -1.92
N TYR A 268 16.02 -10.44 -2.28
CA TYR A 268 17.06 -11.43 -1.95
C TYR A 268 17.36 -11.46 -0.42
N SER A 269 16.30 -11.51 0.38
CA SER A 269 16.33 -11.23 1.82
C SER A 269 15.34 -12.10 2.61
N SER A 270 14.78 -13.15 2.00
CA SER A 270 14.16 -14.21 2.78
C SER A 270 15.24 -14.90 3.63
N PRO A 271 14.88 -15.52 4.78
CA PRO A 271 15.83 -16.28 5.57
C PRO A 271 16.55 -17.37 4.76
N SER A 272 15.87 -17.98 3.78
CA SER A 272 16.44 -18.96 2.84
C SER A 272 17.47 -18.35 1.90
N ALA A 273 17.16 -17.24 1.21
CA ALA A 273 18.09 -16.59 0.29
C ALA A 273 19.33 -16.05 1.01
N LEU A 274 19.17 -15.58 2.26
CA LEU A 274 20.30 -15.20 3.09
C LEU A 274 21.17 -16.42 3.46
N ALA A 275 20.56 -17.52 3.89
CA ALA A 275 21.26 -18.77 4.20
C ALA A 275 22.03 -19.33 2.98
N GLU A 276 21.35 -19.48 1.83
CA GLU A 276 21.93 -19.91 0.56
C GLU A 276 23.15 -19.05 0.16
N SER A 277 23.05 -17.72 0.34
CA SER A 277 24.15 -16.79 0.02
C SER A 277 25.38 -16.99 0.92
N MET A 278 25.19 -17.49 2.14
CA MET A 278 26.25 -17.74 3.10
C MET A 278 26.95 -19.07 2.84
N ASP A 279 26.19 -20.15 2.68
CA ASP A 279 26.75 -21.46 2.34
C ASP A 279 27.51 -21.39 0.99
N THR A 280 27.01 -20.61 0.02
CA THR A 280 27.69 -20.40 -1.26
C THR A 280 29.02 -19.64 -1.10
N LYS A 281 29.06 -18.60 -0.24
CA LYS A 281 30.31 -17.88 0.07
C LYS A 281 31.31 -18.77 0.79
N GLU A 282 30.85 -19.56 1.76
CA GLU A 282 31.69 -20.46 2.53
C GLU A 282 32.30 -21.55 1.64
N ALA A 283 31.49 -22.17 0.76
CA ALA A 283 31.96 -23.12 -0.24
C ALA A 283 32.98 -22.50 -1.22
N GLN A 284 32.83 -21.22 -1.57
CA GLN A 284 33.80 -20.51 -2.42
C GLN A 284 35.11 -20.23 -1.67
N ILE A 285 35.05 -19.81 -0.39
CA ILE A 285 36.24 -19.63 0.46
C ILE A 285 36.98 -20.96 0.61
N ARG A 286 36.26 -22.06 0.85
CA ARG A 286 36.83 -23.42 0.95
C ARG A 286 37.52 -23.85 -0.35
N LYS A 287 36.91 -23.60 -1.51
CA LYS A 287 37.54 -23.84 -2.82
C LYS A 287 38.80 -22.99 -3.03
N ASN A 288 38.78 -21.72 -2.64
CA ASN A 288 39.95 -20.85 -2.76
C ASN A 288 41.11 -21.32 -1.87
N LEU A 289 40.82 -21.74 -0.63
CA LEU A 289 41.82 -22.31 0.31
C LEU A 289 42.38 -23.67 -0.17
N GLN A 290 41.60 -24.45 -0.92
CA GLN A 290 42.06 -25.70 -1.54
C GLN A 290 42.79 -25.49 -2.87
N ALA A 291 42.76 -24.28 -3.43
CA ALA A 291 43.39 -23.94 -4.71
C ALA A 291 44.79 -23.35 -4.58
N GLU A 292 45.25 -23.01 -3.38
CA GLU A 292 46.67 -22.69 -3.15
C GLU A 292 47.50 -23.99 -3.10
N PRO A 293 48.47 -24.19 -4.00
CA PRO A 293 49.32 -25.36 -3.97
C PRO A 293 50.30 -25.28 -2.78
N PRO A 294 50.62 -26.42 -2.12
CA PRO A 294 51.62 -26.42 -1.07
C PRO A 294 53.00 -26.10 -1.68
N HIS A 295 53.54 -24.92 -1.36
CA HIS A 295 54.95 -24.62 -1.61
C HIS A 295 55.81 -25.57 -0.76
N LYS A 296 56.27 -26.65 -1.38
CA LYS A 296 57.34 -27.51 -0.86
C LYS A 296 58.48 -27.60 -1.87
N ASP A 297 59.64 -27.86 -1.32
CA ASP A 297 60.87 -28.30 -2.01
C ASP A 297 61.62 -27.24 -2.84
N ILE A 298 62.31 -26.34 -2.12
CA ILE A 298 63.72 -26.03 -2.44
C ILE A 298 64.57 -26.25 -1.17
N LEU A 299 64.88 -27.52 -0.90
CA LEU A 299 66.01 -27.92 -0.06
C LEU A 299 66.75 -29.03 -0.78
N GLY A 300 67.93 -28.73 -1.34
CA GLY A 300 68.73 -29.77 -1.98
C GLY A 300 69.71 -29.35 -3.08
N PHE A 301 70.44 -28.24 -2.94
CA PHE A 301 71.76 -28.10 -3.59
C PHE A 301 72.65 -27.13 -2.81
N LEU A 302 73.60 -27.69 -2.07
CA LEU A 302 74.90 -27.05 -1.79
C LEU A 302 75.88 -27.62 -2.83
N PRO A 303 76.74 -26.77 -3.42
CA PRO A 303 78.12 -26.86 -2.98
C PRO A 303 78.83 -25.51 -2.78
N ALA A 304 79.63 -25.49 -1.71
CA ALA A 304 80.97 -24.92 -1.60
C ALA A 304 81.34 -23.50 -2.12
N TRP A 305 81.79 -22.68 -1.16
CA TRP A 305 82.95 -21.76 -1.22
C TRP A 305 82.83 -20.47 -2.06
N GLY A 306 83.02 -19.32 -1.38
CA GLY A 306 83.27 -18.02 -2.00
C GLY A 306 83.14 -16.86 -0.99
N ALA A 307 84.21 -16.12 -0.73
CA ALA A 307 84.21 -14.99 0.21
C ALA A 307 83.55 -13.73 -0.40
N GLY A 308 82.89 -12.89 0.41
CA GLY A 308 82.18 -11.71 -0.10
C GLY A 308 81.52 -10.83 0.97
N SER A 309 82.35 -10.09 1.69
CA SER A 309 82.06 -8.99 2.62
C SER A 309 80.90 -8.01 2.33
N LEU A 310 80.31 -7.50 3.44
CA LEU A 310 79.75 -6.14 3.68
C LEU A 310 78.24 -5.82 3.52
N CYS A 311 77.73 -5.20 4.61
CA CYS A 311 76.56 -4.30 4.76
C CYS A 311 76.80 -2.96 3.99
N PRO A 312 75.89 -1.93 3.93
CA PRO A 312 74.80 -1.58 4.87
C PRO A 312 73.51 -0.90 4.28
N CYS A 313 72.70 -0.29 5.18
CA CYS A 313 71.85 0.92 4.99
C CYS A 313 70.32 0.81 4.71
N LEU A 314 69.54 0.93 5.79
CA LEU A 314 68.32 1.77 5.86
C LEU A 314 68.68 3.27 5.72
N PRO A 315 67.77 4.20 5.31
CA PRO A 315 66.86 4.89 6.25
C PRO A 315 65.52 5.40 5.59
N PRO A 316 64.75 6.39 6.13
CA PRO A 316 63.71 6.15 7.13
C PRO A 316 62.33 6.79 6.82
N ARG A 317 61.36 6.61 7.73
CA ARG A 317 60.05 7.32 7.75
C ARG A 317 60.17 8.79 8.20
N VAL A 318 59.26 9.65 7.74
CA VAL A 318 58.88 10.92 8.41
C VAL A 318 57.34 11.04 8.46
N SER A 319 56.84 11.71 9.49
CA SER A 319 55.43 11.88 9.88
C SER A 319 54.76 13.13 9.27
N GLY A 320 53.42 13.16 9.24
CA GLY A 320 52.66 14.38 8.93
C GLY A 320 51.14 14.17 8.87
N CYS A 321 50.37 15.08 9.47
CA CYS A 321 48.91 14.98 9.62
C CYS A 321 48.12 15.54 8.42
N SER A 322 46.80 15.28 8.47
CA SER A 322 45.67 16.14 8.06
C SER A 322 44.81 15.68 6.88
N ALA A 323 43.54 16.09 6.92
CA ALA A 323 42.45 15.58 6.12
C ALA A 323 42.19 16.41 4.85
N GLY A 324 41.60 15.79 3.83
CA GLY A 324 41.11 16.50 2.65
C GLY A 324 40.44 15.59 1.63
N TRP A 325 39.11 15.63 1.56
CA TRP A 325 38.37 15.02 0.45
C TRP A 325 38.60 15.83 -0.84
N ARG A 326 38.83 15.17 -1.97
CA ARG A 326 38.62 15.80 -3.28
C ARG A 326 38.09 14.78 -4.30
N ILE A 327 36.91 15.08 -4.84
CA ILE A 327 36.21 14.29 -5.86
C ILE A 327 36.86 14.55 -7.22
N LEU A 328 37.16 13.49 -7.97
CA LEU A 328 37.48 13.56 -9.40
C LEU A 328 36.55 12.61 -10.19
N ARG A 329 35.93 13.15 -11.24
CA ARG A 329 35.04 12.41 -12.14
C ARG A 329 35.86 11.54 -13.10
N PRO A 330 35.38 10.34 -13.49
CA PRO A 330 35.95 9.62 -14.62
C PRO A 330 35.37 10.10 -15.96
N GLN A 331 36.25 10.25 -16.94
CA GLN A 331 35.96 10.25 -18.39
C GLN A 331 36.93 9.23 -19.05
N PRO A 332 36.59 8.70 -20.24
CA PRO A 332 36.93 7.32 -20.60
C PRO A 332 38.23 7.14 -21.38
N CYS A 333 38.75 5.92 -21.39
CA CYS A 333 39.70 5.39 -22.39
C CYS A 333 39.46 3.88 -22.61
N PRO A 334 39.92 3.29 -23.74
CA PRO A 334 39.06 2.37 -24.51
C PRO A 334 39.69 0.93 -24.60
N PRO A 335 39.41 0.08 -25.62
CA PRO A 335 39.59 -1.38 -25.51
C PRO A 335 41.04 -1.84 -25.71
N TRP A 336 41.24 -3.14 -25.97
CA TRP A 336 42.49 -3.91 -26.12
C TRP A 336 42.91 -4.70 -24.87
N CYS A 337 42.19 -5.80 -24.60
CA CYS A 337 42.80 -7.10 -24.26
C CYS A 337 41.74 -8.22 -24.40
N ARG A 338 41.55 -8.70 -25.64
CA ARG A 338 40.74 -9.88 -25.99
C ARG A 338 41.62 -10.93 -26.68
N THR A 339 42.04 -11.95 -25.94
CA THR A 339 42.32 -13.33 -26.39
C THR A 339 42.58 -14.13 -25.11
N PHE A 340 41.90 -15.23 -24.82
CA PHE A 340 41.76 -16.43 -25.65
C PHE A 340 40.31 -16.90 -25.83
N CYS A 341 40.01 -17.46 -27.02
CA CYS A 341 38.83 -18.28 -27.27
C CYS A 341 39.12 -19.75 -26.94
N MET A 342 38.08 -20.52 -26.62
CA MET A 342 37.74 -21.79 -27.31
C MET A 342 36.35 -22.28 -26.82
N LEU A 343 35.43 -22.47 -27.77
CA LEU A 343 34.23 -23.31 -27.60
C LEU A 343 34.62 -24.76 -27.96
N PRO A 344 33.74 -25.75 -27.67
CA PRO A 344 32.93 -26.23 -28.80
C PRO A 344 31.45 -26.48 -28.46
N ALA A 345 30.61 -26.50 -29.49
CA ALA A 345 29.20 -26.85 -29.41
C ALA A 345 28.90 -28.12 -30.23
N CYS A 346 28.04 -28.99 -29.71
CA CYS A 346 27.31 -30.13 -30.33
C CYS A 346 26.30 -30.63 -29.26
N TRP A 347 25.09 -31.15 -29.54
CA TRP A 347 24.38 -31.40 -30.80
C TRP A 347 22.85 -31.53 -30.53
N VAL A 348 22.03 -31.03 -31.47
CA VAL A 348 20.75 -31.57 -32.01
C VAL A 348 19.73 -32.33 -31.12
N GLY A 349 18.43 -31.98 -31.22
CA GLY A 349 17.39 -33.02 -31.40
C GLY A 349 15.99 -32.90 -30.76
N SER A 350 15.07 -32.23 -31.46
CA SER A 350 13.67 -32.67 -31.76
C SER A 350 12.61 -33.00 -30.67
N SER A 351 11.37 -32.62 -31.00
CA SER A 351 10.10 -32.80 -30.27
C SER A 351 9.66 -34.26 -30.02
N PHE A 352 8.87 -34.50 -28.97
CA PHE A 352 7.67 -35.38 -29.03
C PHE A 352 6.64 -35.09 -27.93
N SER A 353 5.43 -35.65 -28.06
CA SER A 353 4.21 -35.24 -27.35
C SER A 353 3.66 -36.21 -26.29
N GLY A 354 3.16 -35.68 -25.18
CA GLY A 354 1.84 -36.00 -24.59
C GLY A 354 1.57 -37.33 -23.87
N CYS A 355 1.14 -37.24 -22.60
CA CYS A 355 0.17 -38.12 -21.91
C CYS A 355 -0.24 -37.42 -20.59
N ARG A 356 -1.47 -36.88 -20.44
CA ARG A 356 -2.75 -37.51 -20.07
C ARG A 356 -2.83 -38.15 -18.67
N SER A 357 -3.55 -37.44 -17.79
CA SER A 357 -4.55 -37.94 -16.82
C SER A 357 -4.13 -38.85 -15.65
N PHE A 358 -4.36 -38.34 -14.43
CA PHE A 358 -5.14 -39.05 -13.41
C PHE A 358 -6.03 -38.07 -12.65
N ALA A 359 -7.19 -38.53 -12.18
CA ALA A 359 -8.23 -37.73 -11.51
C ALA A 359 -9.00 -38.61 -10.49
N TRP A 360 -9.90 -38.00 -9.69
CA TRP A 360 -10.75 -38.62 -8.64
C TRP A 360 -9.97 -39.04 -7.36
N LEU A 361 -10.41 -38.89 -6.10
CA LEU A 361 -11.59 -38.33 -5.40
C LEU A 361 -11.08 -37.48 -4.18
N LEU A 362 -11.82 -36.78 -3.29
CA LEU A 362 -13.25 -36.40 -3.08
C LEU A 362 -13.26 -35.16 -2.12
N GLY A 363 -14.44 -34.60 -1.78
CA GLY A 363 -14.65 -33.87 -0.51
C GLY A 363 -15.30 -32.48 -0.63
N ARG A 364 -16.64 -32.41 -0.44
CA ARG A 364 -17.37 -31.13 -0.33
C ARG A 364 -17.05 -30.43 1.00
N TRP A 365 -16.69 -29.14 0.96
CA TRP A 365 -17.16 -28.15 1.94
C TRP A 365 -17.33 -26.80 1.21
N ALA A 366 -18.58 -26.41 1.01
CA ALA A 366 -18.90 -25.02 0.66
C ALA A 366 -19.16 -24.25 1.95
N VAL A 367 -18.46 -23.13 2.16
CA VAL A 367 -18.94 -21.91 2.87
C VAL A 367 -17.79 -20.88 2.89
N ARG A 368 -18.13 -19.62 2.60
CA ARG A 368 -17.29 -18.41 2.64
C ARG A 368 -16.07 -18.39 1.70
N GLU A 369 -16.30 -17.82 0.52
CA GLU A 369 -15.28 -16.96 -0.09
C GLU A 369 -14.96 -15.80 0.86
N PHE A 370 -13.82 -15.88 1.54
CA PHE A 370 -13.12 -14.70 2.01
C PHE A 370 -12.15 -14.30 0.90
N VAL A 371 -12.49 -13.27 0.13
CA VAL A 371 -11.59 -12.66 -0.85
C VAL A 371 -10.51 -11.87 -0.09
N GLY A 372 -9.57 -12.62 0.50
CA GLY A 372 -8.51 -12.14 1.38
C GLY A 372 -7.38 -11.44 0.64
N HIS A 373 -7.68 -10.32 -0.01
CA HIS A 373 -6.63 -9.40 -0.47
C HIS A 373 -5.98 -8.78 0.78
N SER A 374 -4.81 -9.30 1.14
CA SER A 374 -3.99 -8.73 2.22
C SER A 374 -3.66 -7.28 1.89
N CYS A 375 -4.16 -6.35 2.71
CA CYS A 375 -3.84 -4.94 2.56
C CYS A 375 -2.40 -4.70 3.03
N SER A 376 -1.59 -4.11 2.15
CA SER A 376 -0.15 -4.03 2.30
C SER A 376 0.33 -2.58 2.27
N VAL A 377 1.29 -2.24 3.12
CA VAL A 377 2.04 -0.99 3.03
C VAL A 377 3.47 -1.34 2.62
N LYS A 378 3.86 -0.90 1.41
CA LYS A 378 5.19 -1.17 0.84
C LYS A 378 6.23 -0.18 1.38
N TRP A 379 7.46 -0.41 0.98
CA TRP A 379 8.61 0.42 1.30
C TRP A 379 9.08 1.17 0.07
N LEU A 380 9.25 2.49 0.19
CA LEU A 380 9.96 3.29 -0.82
C LEU A 380 11.49 3.14 -0.77
N LEU A 381 12.03 2.41 0.22
CA LEU A 381 13.39 1.85 0.25
C LEU A 381 13.56 0.93 1.48
N PRO A 382 13.79 -0.39 1.32
CA PRO A 382 14.08 -1.28 2.45
C PRO A 382 15.39 -0.90 3.18
N PRO A 383 15.50 -1.04 4.52
CA PRO A 383 16.75 -0.79 5.25
C PRO A 383 17.88 -1.74 4.83
N LEU A 384 17.51 -2.89 4.24
CA LEU A 384 18.42 -3.90 3.70
C LEU A 384 19.01 -3.52 2.33
N LEU A 385 18.39 -2.59 1.60
CA LEU A 385 18.93 -2.12 0.30
C LEU A 385 20.17 -1.22 0.49
N VAL A 386 20.30 -0.61 1.69
CA VAL A 386 21.54 0.07 2.14
C VAL A 386 22.70 -0.93 2.35
N PHE A 387 22.42 -2.23 2.51
CA PHE A 387 23.45 -3.26 2.70
C PHE A 387 23.98 -3.84 1.38
N CYS A 388 23.19 -3.91 0.31
CA CYS A 388 23.64 -4.47 -0.97
C CYS A 388 24.79 -3.66 -1.61
N LEU A 389 24.82 -2.34 -1.39
CA LEU A 389 25.92 -1.46 -1.84
C LEU A 389 27.19 -1.58 -1.00
N ALA A 390 27.12 -2.19 0.19
CA ALA A 390 28.27 -2.38 1.10
C ALA A 390 28.89 -3.80 1.03
N LEU A 391 28.48 -4.61 0.04
CA LEU A 391 29.01 -5.97 -0.21
C LEU A 391 29.77 -6.08 -1.54
N VAL A 392 29.99 -4.95 -2.23
CA VAL A 392 30.71 -4.84 -3.52
C VAL A 392 31.77 -3.73 -3.43
N SER A 393 32.28 -3.47 -2.23
CA SER A 393 33.36 -2.54 -1.89
C SER A 393 34.03 -3.01 -0.60
#